data_AF-A0AAW0FE64-F1
#
_entry.id   AF-A0AAW0FE64-F1
#
_cell.length_a   1.000
_cell.length_b   1.000
_cell.length_c   1.000
_cell.angle_alpha   90.00
_cell.angle_beta   90.00
_cell.angle_gamma   90.00
#
_symmetry.space_group_name_H-M   'P 1'
#
loop_
_entity.id
_entity.type
_entity.pdbx_description
1 polymer ?
#
loop_
_entity_poly.entity_id
_entity_poly.type
_entity_poly.pdbx_seq_one_letter_code
_entity_poly.pdbx_strand_id
1 'polypeptide(L)'
;MDFSANTYLTVIVTSGSTVANNPTILAVHPSMVHQGKVGELSDIQLVSVPRNLWDESKDNILQSLHALNGVRRVEVQDSPRTRLKRGGDEL
;
A
#
# COMPACT_ATOMS: atom_id res chain seq x y z
N MET A 1 -4.84 8.05 12.00
CA MET A 1 -4.71 7.59 10.60
C MET A 1 -5.88 8.17 9.84
N ASP A 2 -5.61 9.16 9.01
CA ASP A 2 -6.62 9.95 8.32
C ASP A 2 -6.84 9.39 6.92
N PHE A 3 -7.68 8.35 6.84
CA PHE A 3 -8.05 7.68 5.59
C PHE A 3 -8.86 8.56 4.63
N SER A 4 -9.31 9.74 5.08
CA SER A 4 -9.97 10.73 4.23
C SER A 4 -8.97 11.55 3.42
N ALA A 5 -7.78 11.82 3.97
CA ALA A 5 -6.75 12.63 3.33
C ALA A 5 -5.68 11.77 2.63
N ASN A 6 -5.37 10.60 3.20
CA ASN A 6 -4.31 9.72 2.70
C ASN A 6 -4.85 8.32 2.41
N THR A 7 -4.39 7.75 1.30
CA THR A 7 -4.52 6.34 0.98
C THR A 7 -3.31 5.61 1.55
N TYR A 8 -3.56 4.52 2.27
CA TYR A 8 -2.50 3.69 2.81
C TYR A 8 -2.31 2.48 1.89
N LEU A 9 -1.07 2.08 1.67
CA LEU A 9 -0.75 0.88 0.93
C LEU A 9 0.18 0.02 1.76
N THR A 10 -0.09 -1.26 1.70
CA THR A 10 0.69 -2.31 2.33
C THR A 10 1.42 -3.06 1.23
N VAL A 11 2.74 -2.90 1.18
CA VAL A 11 3.61 -3.56 0.23
C VAL A 11 4.22 -4.78 0.90
N ILE A 12 3.85 -5.95 0.40
CA ILE A 12 4.38 -7.24 0.84
C ILE A 12 5.60 -7.53 -0.04
N VAL A 13 6.76 -7.61 0.59
CA VAL A 13 8.04 -7.88 -0.05
C VAL A 13 8.51 -9.28 0.31
N THR A 14 9.37 -9.85 -0.53
CA THR A 14 10.00 -11.14 -0.24
C THR A 14 11.17 -10.92 0.72
N SER A 15 11.20 -11.69 1.81
CA SER A 15 12.28 -11.69 2.81
C SER A 15 13.65 -11.82 2.13
N GLY A 16 14.60 -10.96 2.50
CA GLY A 16 15.95 -10.97 1.93
C GLY A 16 16.12 -10.24 0.59
N SER A 17 15.05 -9.68 0.02
CA SER A 17 15.16 -8.85 -1.20
C SER A 17 15.79 -7.49 -0.90
N THR A 18 16.28 -6.81 -1.95
CA THR A 18 16.79 -5.44 -1.85
C THR A 18 15.76 -4.49 -1.25
N VAL A 19 14.48 -4.67 -1.59
CA VAL A 19 13.36 -3.87 -1.05
C VAL A 19 13.16 -4.09 0.45
N ALA A 20 13.39 -5.31 0.95
CA ALA A 20 13.26 -5.64 2.37
C ALA A 20 14.40 -5.02 3.20
N ASN A 21 15.61 -4.93 2.63
CA ASN A 21 16.77 -4.30 3.27
C ASN A 21 16.78 -2.77 3.13
N ASN A 22 16.28 -2.24 2.00
CA ASN A 22 16.23 -0.82 1.69
C ASN A 22 14.80 -0.40 1.35
N PRO A 23 13.94 -0.19 2.36
CA PRO A 23 12.54 0.16 2.13
C PRO A 23 12.36 1.55 1.50
N THR A 24 13.39 2.40 1.49
CA THR A 24 13.39 3.70 0.81
C THR A 24 13.12 3.56 -0.70
N ILE A 25 13.44 2.42 -1.30
CA ILE A 25 13.19 2.19 -2.73
C ILE A 25 11.70 2.00 -3.06
N LEU A 26 10.86 1.79 -2.04
CA LEU A 26 9.40 1.77 -2.19
C LEU A 26 8.82 3.15 -2.45
N ALA A 27 9.54 4.23 -2.10
CA ALA A 27 9.16 5.60 -2.39
C ALA A 27 9.40 5.95 -3.88
N VAL A 28 8.80 5.17 -4.79
CA VAL A 28 8.92 5.34 -6.25
C VAL A 28 8.29 6.63 -6.76
N HIS A 29 7.54 7.33 -5.91
CA HIS A 29 6.90 8.59 -6.23
C HIS A 29 7.17 9.60 -5.10
N PRO A 30 7.45 10.89 -5.41
CA PRO A 30 7.74 11.90 -4.38
C PRO A 30 6.60 12.13 -3.39
N SER A 31 5.37 11.81 -3.81
CA SER A 31 4.17 11.89 -2.95
C SER A 31 3.99 10.67 -2.04
N MET A 32 4.80 9.63 -2.21
CA MET A 32 4.76 8.43 -1.40
C MET A 32 5.61 8.64 -0.15
N VAL A 33 5.02 8.43 1.01
CA VAL A 33 5.70 8.54 2.29
C VAL A 33 5.77 7.15 2.91
N HIS A 34 6.98 6.66 3.15
CA HIS A 34 7.18 5.40 3.86
C HIS A 34 6.91 5.60 5.35
N GLN A 35 5.94 4.86 5.87
CA GLN A 35 5.52 4.92 7.26
C GLN A 35 6.25 3.90 8.15
N GLY A 36 6.96 2.95 7.54
CA GLY A 36 7.68 1.89 8.24
C GLY A 36 7.11 0.51 7.95
N LYS A 37 7.35 -0.44 8.87
CA LYS A 37 6.87 -1.82 8.80
C LYS A 37 5.54 -1.99 9.52
N VAL A 38 4.74 -2.97 9.09
CA VAL A 38 3.45 -3.27 9.74
C VAL A 38 3.69 -4.21 10.93
N GLY A 39 3.70 -3.64 12.14
CA GLY A 39 3.93 -4.38 13.38
C GLY A 39 5.33 -4.99 13.43
N GLU A 40 5.40 -6.29 13.71
CA GLU A 40 6.66 -7.05 13.79
C GLU A 40 7.06 -7.69 12.44
N LEU A 41 6.22 -7.57 11.41
CA LEU A 41 6.44 -8.20 10.10
C LEU A 41 7.39 -7.33 9.26
N SER A 42 8.65 -7.77 9.16
CA SER A 42 9.67 -7.06 8.36
C SER A 42 9.41 -7.15 6.85
N ASP A 43 8.63 -8.15 6.44
CA ASP A 43 8.26 -8.43 5.05
C ASP A 43 7.10 -7.56 4.57
N ILE A 44 6.50 -6.77 5.46
CA ILE A 44 5.35 -5.93 5.15
C ILE A 44 5.70 -4.48 5.45
N GLN A 45 5.73 -3.67 4.40
CA GLN A 45 6.04 -2.27 4.46
C GLN A 45 4.77 -1.44 4.25
N LEU A 46 4.56 -0.44 5.09
CA LEU A 46 3.45 0.49 5.02
C LEU A 46 3.92 1.79 4.37
N VAL A 47 3.19 2.23 3.35
CA VAL A 47 3.39 3.52 2.72
C VAL A 47 2.06 4.29 2.70
N SER A 48 2.14 5.61 2.68
CA SER A 48 0.98 6.50 2.58
C SER A 48 1.13 7.44 1.41
N VAL A 49 0.02 7.73 0.73
CA VAL A 49 -0.06 8.62 -0.43
C VAL A 49 -1.24 9.56 -0.24
N PRO A 50 -1.10 10.87 -0.46
CA PRO A 50 -2.23 11.79 -0.41
C PRO A 50 -3.25 11.44 -1.48
N ARG A 51 -4.54 11.41 -1.11
CA ARG A 51 -5.61 10.86 -1.96
C ARG A 51 -5.75 11.57 -3.30
N ASN A 52 -5.53 12.88 -3.32
CA ASN A 52 -5.56 13.69 -4.55
C ASN A 52 -4.55 13.18 -5.59
N LEU A 53 -3.35 12.81 -5.15
CA LEU A 53 -2.30 12.31 -6.04
C LEU A 53 -2.42 10.80 -6.26
N TRP A 54 -3.00 10.08 -5.31
CA TRP A 54 -3.30 8.67 -5.48
C TRP A 54 -4.24 8.44 -6.66
N ASP A 55 -5.34 9.19 -6.81
CA ASP A 55 -6.28 8.91 -7.90
C ASP A 55 -5.67 9.15 -9.29
N GLU A 56 -4.81 10.17 -9.43
CA GLU A 56 -4.13 10.49 -10.69
C GLU A 56 -2.96 9.54 -10.99
N SER A 57 -2.17 9.18 -9.97
CA SER A 57 -0.93 8.42 -10.14
C SER A 57 -1.04 6.95 -9.73
N LYS A 58 -2.20 6.44 -9.31
CA LYS A 58 -2.35 5.05 -8.80
C LYS A 58 -1.78 4.01 -9.74
N ASP A 59 -2.05 4.13 -11.02
CA ASP A 59 -1.67 3.14 -12.02
C ASP A 59 -0.14 3.13 -12.18
N ASN A 60 0.45 4.32 -12.31
CA ASN A 60 1.89 4.49 -12.39
C ASN A 60 2.61 4.02 -11.12
N ILE A 61 2.04 4.32 -9.94
CA ILE A 61 2.56 3.89 -8.64
C ILE A 61 2.51 2.36 -8.53
N LEU A 62 1.37 1.74 -8.80
CA LEU A 62 1.20 0.30 -8.72
C LEU A 62 2.12 -0.41 -9.72
N GLN A 63 2.18 0.07 -10.97
CA GLN A 63 3.07 -0.50 -11.97
C GLN A 63 4.53 -0.39 -11.55
N SER A 64 4.95 0.76 -11.01
CA SER A 64 6.33 0.96 -10.52
C SER A 64 6.65 0.05 -9.34
N LEU A 65 5.73 -0.09 -8.38
CA LEU A 65 5.89 -0.99 -7.23
C LEU A 65 5.94 -2.47 -7.69
N HIS A 66 5.09 -2.87 -8.62
CA HIS A 66 5.11 -4.23 -9.19
C HIS A 66 6.35 -4.51 -10.04
N ALA A 67 6.95 -3.49 -10.64
CA ALA A 67 8.20 -3.60 -11.38
C ALA A 67 9.42 -3.76 -10.46
N LEU A 68 9.31 -3.42 -9.18
CA LEU A 68 10.41 -3.61 -8.22
C LEU A 68 10.66 -5.09 -7.96
N ASN A 69 11.90 -5.51 -8.18
CA ASN A 69 12.32 -6.86 -7.87
C ASN A 69 12.32 -7.08 -6.35
N GLY A 70 11.45 -7.99 -5.89
CA GLY A 70 11.25 -8.27 -4.47
C GLY A 70 9.92 -7.79 -3.91
N VAL A 71 9.11 -7.04 -4.67
CA VAL A 71 7.70 -6.80 -4.31
C VAL A 71 6.88 -8.02 -4.73
N ARG A 72 6.27 -8.68 -3.75
CA ARG A 72 5.42 -9.85 -3.99
C ARG A 72 3.97 -9.43 -4.24
N ARG A 73 3.49 -8.45 -3.48
CA ARG A 73 2.09 -7.99 -3.57
C ARG A 73 1.98 -6.58 -3.02
N VAL A 74 1.10 -5.79 -3.63
CA VAL A 74 0.69 -4.48 -3.11
C VAL A 74 -0.78 -4.56 -2.76
N GLU A 75 -1.13 -4.15 -1.55
CA GLU A 75 -2.51 -4.08 -1.07
C GLU A 75 -2.86 -2.63 -0.74
N VAL A 76 -3.88 -2.09 -1.39
CA VAL A 76 -4.35 -0.72 -1.16
C VAL A 76 -5.39 -0.77 -0.05
N GLN A 77 -5.07 -0.16 1.08
CA GLN A 77 -6.01 0.13 2.16
C GLN A 77 -6.72 1.44 1.82
N ASP A 78 -7.68 1.37 0.90
CA ASP A 78 -8.66 2.45 0.73
C ASP A 78 -9.50 2.55 2.02
N SER A 79 -10.02 3.75 2.31
CA SER A 79 -10.96 3.98 3.43
C SER A 79 -11.92 2.80 3.50
N PRO A 80 -12.17 2.20 4.69
CA PRO A 80 -12.90 0.95 4.80
C PRO A 80 -14.17 1.09 3.98
N ARG A 81 -14.19 0.50 2.77
CA ARG A 81 -15.39 0.40 1.98
C ARG A 81 -16.28 -0.36 2.91
N THR A 82 -17.27 0.34 3.47
CA THR A 82 -18.26 -0.23 4.35
C THR A 82 -18.56 -1.58 3.76
N ARG A 83 -18.33 -2.64 4.53
CA ARG A 83 -18.62 -3.99 4.12
C ARG A 83 -20.12 -3.98 3.89
N LEU A 84 -20.54 -3.65 2.67
CA LEU A 84 -21.93 -3.61 2.29
C LEU A 84 -22.34 -5.06 2.43
N LYS A 85 -23.03 -5.31 3.53
CA LYS A 85 -23.49 -6.59 4.04
C LYS A 85 -24.20 -7.26 2.87
N ARG A 86 -23.49 -8.14 2.15
CA ARG A 86 -24.07 -8.94 1.08
C ARG A 86 -24.66 -10.16 1.80
N GLY A 87 -25.98 -10.23 1.80
CA GLY A 87 -26.82 -11.15 2.56
C GLY A 87 -27.89 -10.31 3.26
N GLY A 88 -29.06 -10.04 2.69
CA GLY A 88 -29.81 -10.89 1.77
C GLY A 88 -30.50 -11.99 2.57
N ASP A 89 -31.77 -11.74 2.90
CA ASP A 89 -32.81 -12.68 3.33
C ASP A 89 -32.69 -13.34 4.71
N GLU A 90 -33.54 -12.92 5.65
CA GLU A 90 -34.24 -13.84 6.57
C GLU A 90 -35.43 -13.13 7.25
N LEU A 91 -36.62 -13.41 6.68
CA LEU A 91 -37.98 -13.53 7.25
C LEU A 91 -38.46 -12.53 8.32
#